data_AF-A0A1J5PN37-F1
#
_entry.id   AF-A0A1J5PN37-F1
#
_cell.length_a   1.000
_cell.length_b   1.000
_cell.length_c   1.000
_cell.angle_alpha   90.00
_cell.angle_beta   90.00
_cell.angle_gamma   90.00
#
_symmetry.space_group_name_H-M   'P 1'
#
loop_
_entity.id
_entity.type
_entity.pdbx_description
1 polymer ?
#
loop_
_entity_poly.entity_id
_entity_poly.type
_entity_poly.pdbx_seq_one_letter_code
_entity_poly.pdbx_strand_id
1 'polypeptide(L)'
;MVEHRGIAGYGGAQVIPDADFWNVPCDVLIPAALEGQINAERAQRTTAKLILEGANGPTLPAADDVFASRGILVVPDVICNAGGVTVSYFEWVQDFSSFFWDEDEINARLDKILGGAFARIWETADHLGISLRTAAFVVACERVLQAREERGLYP
;
A
#
# COMPACT_ATOMS: atom_id res chain seq x y z
N MET A 1 -28.21 -11.41 -22.74
CA MET A 1 -26.90 -11.62 -22.08
C MET A 1 -27.07 -11.20 -20.64
N VAL A 2 -26.92 -12.09 -19.66
CA VAL A 2 -26.97 -11.70 -18.25
C VAL A 2 -25.66 -10.96 -17.96
N GLU A 3 -25.75 -9.65 -17.74
CA GLU A 3 -24.59 -8.81 -17.45
C GLU A 3 -24.24 -8.97 -15.97
N HIS A 4 -23.23 -9.79 -15.66
CA HIS A 4 -22.73 -9.95 -14.29
C HIS A 4 -21.82 -8.75 -13.96
N ARG A 5 -22.29 -7.82 -13.11
CA ARG A 5 -21.56 -6.60 -12.69
C ARG A 5 -20.68 -6.79 -11.45
N GLY A 6 -20.33 -8.02 -11.11
CA GLY A 6 -19.57 -8.37 -9.90
C GLY A 6 -19.26 -9.86 -9.82
N ILE A 7 -18.69 -10.30 -8.69
CA ILE A 7 -18.22 -11.68 -8.49
C ILE A 7 -19.34 -12.70 -8.24
N ALA A 8 -20.57 -12.24 -7.96
CA ALA A 8 -21.69 -13.10 -7.63
C ALA A 8 -22.06 -14.03 -8.79
N GLY A 9 -22.17 -15.34 -8.49
CA GLY A 9 -22.52 -16.36 -9.48
C GLY A 9 -21.33 -16.89 -10.30
N TYR A 10 -20.09 -16.58 -9.92
CA TYR A 10 -18.90 -17.17 -10.55
C TYR A 10 -18.87 -18.69 -10.33
N GLY A 11 -19.09 -19.46 -11.40
CA GLY A 11 -19.26 -20.92 -11.33
C GLY A 11 -18.03 -21.73 -10.92
N GLY A 12 -16.85 -21.10 -10.87
CA GLY A 12 -15.59 -21.73 -10.45
C GLY A 12 -15.29 -21.58 -8.95
N ALA A 13 -16.18 -20.98 -8.16
CA ALA A 13 -15.95 -20.74 -6.74
C ALA A 13 -17.19 -21.07 -5.89
N GLN A 14 -16.96 -21.26 -4.59
CA GLN A 14 -18.02 -21.34 -3.59
C GLN A 14 -18.30 -19.95 -3.05
N VAL A 15 -19.59 -19.62 -2.91
CA VAL A 15 -20.01 -18.39 -2.25
C VAL A 15 -19.71 -18.51 -0.76
N ILE A 16 -19.04 -17.51 -0.21
CA ILE A 16 -18.82 -17.38 1.24
C ILE A 16 -19.60 -16.18 1.78
N PRO A 17 -20.12 -16.25 3.01
CA PRO A 17 -20.64 -15.07 3.71
C PRO A 17 -19.56 -14.01 3.92
N ASP A 18 -19.93 -12.73 3.86
CA ASP A 18 -19.01 -11.59 4.03
C ASP A 18 -18.21 -11.65 5.34
N ALA A 19 -18.82 -12.14 6.42
CA ALA A 19 -18.15 -12.27 7.71
C ALA A 19 -17.06 -13.36 7.70
N ASP A 20 -17.26 -14.40 6.89
CA ASP A 20 -16.37 -15.56 6.80
C ASP A 20 -15.13 -15.27 5.96
N PHE A 21 -15.19 -14.27 5.07
CA PHE A 21 -14.04 -13.78 4.30
C PHE A 21 -12.81 -13.52 5.19
N TRP A 22 -13.03 -12.90 6.36
CA TRP A 22 -11.96 -12.56 7.29
C TRP A 22 -11.36 -13.77 8.04
N ASN A 23 -11.99 -14.95 7.93
CA ASN A 23 -11.50 -16.21 8.50
C ASN A 23 -10.82 -17.11 7.46
N VAL A 24 -10.84 -16.72 6.18
CA VAL A 24 -10.25 -17.54 5.11
C VAL A 24 -8.75 -17.69 5.35
N PRO A 25 -8.21 -18.93 5.38
CA PRO A 25 -6.78 -19.15 5.48
C PRO A 25 -6.02 -18.52 4.31
N CYS A 26 -5.11 -17.59 4.58
CA CYS A 26 -4.28 -16.96 3.56
C CYS A 26 -2.94 -16.52 4.14
N ASP A 27 -1.92 -16.40 3.29
CA ASP A 27 -0.64 -15.80 3.67
C ASP A 27 -0.64 -14.27 3.46
N VAL A 28 -1.36 -13.80 2.44
CA VAL A 28 -1.44 -12.40 2.04
C VAL A 28 -2.89 -11.95 1.98
N LEU A 29 -3.20 -10.81 2.59
CA LEU A 29 -4.50 -10.14 2.51
C LEU A 29 -4.33 -8.75 1.88
N ILE A 30 -5.13 -8.47 0.85
CA ILE A 30 -5.06 -7.22 0.07
C ILE A 30 -6.39 -6.46 0.19
N PRO A 31 -6.56 -5.56 1.16
CA PRO A 31 -7.74 -4.70 1.21
C PRO A 31 -7.64 -3.58 0.15
N ALA A 32 -8.44 -3.69 -0.91
CA ALA A 32 -8.38 -2.80 -2.09
C ALA A 32 -9.75 -2.26 -2.53
N ALA A 33 -10.64 -1.97 -1.58
CA ALA A 33 -11.99 -1.46 -1.85
C ALA A 33 -12.27 -0.14 -1.12
N LEU A 34 -12.88 -0.22 0.07
CA LEU A 34 -13.24 0.93 0.89
C LEU A 34 -12.25 1.13 2.04
N GLU A 35 -12.25 2.33 2.60
CA GLU A 35 -11.58 2.65 3.86
C GLU A 35 -12.26 1.94 5.06
N GLY A 36 -11.54 1.86 6.18
CA GLY A 36 -12.06 1.43 7.47
C GLY A 36 -12.61 0.00 7.52
N GLN A 37 -12.26 -0.85 6.56
CA GLN A 37 -12.77 -2.23 6.50
C GLN A 37 -12.16 -3.14 7.56
N ILE A 38 -10.94 -2.87 8.00
CA ILE A 38 -10.26 -3.71 8.99
C ILE A 38 -10.33 -3.01 10.34
N ASN A 39 -11.24 -3.50 11.19
CA ASN A 39 -11.33 -3.14 12.60
C ASN A 39 -10.60 -4.20 13.47
N ALA A 40 -10.49 -3.96 14.78
CA ALA A 40 -9.78 -4.86 15.68
C ALA A 40 -10.33 -6.30 15.68
N GLU A 41 -11.65 -6.48 15.54
CA GLU A 41 -12.29 -7.81 15.48
C GLU A 41 -11.87 -8.58 14.22
N ARG A 42 -11.94 -7.95 13.04
CA ARG A 42 -11.51 -8.55 11.76
C ARG A 42 -10.00 -8.82 11.77
N ALA A 43 -9.22 -7.92 12.38
CA ALA A 43 -7.78 -8.07 12.53
C ALA A 43 -7.40 -9.27 13.42
N GLN A 44 -8.24 -9.67 14.37
CA GLN A 44 -8.01 -10.88 15.18
C GLN A 44 -8.32 -12.18 14.41
N ARG A 45 -9.25 -12.12 13.45
CA ARG A 45 -9.75 -13.28 12.71
C ARG A 45 -8.84 -13.75 11.59
N THR A 46 -8.21 -12.81 10.89
CA THR A 46 -7.36 -13.15 9.75
C THR A 46 -6.15 -13.99 10.15
N THR A 47 -5.76 -14.90 9.26
CA THR A 47 -4.56 -15.74 9.38
C THR A 47 -3.38 -15.20 8.54
N ALA A 48 -3.58 -14.09 7.82
CA ALA A 48 -2.58 -13.46 6.99
C ALA A 48 -1.31 -13.13 7.77
N LYS A 49 -0.17 -13.28 7.12
CA LYS A 49 1.16 -12.87 7.61
C LYS A 49 1.57 -11.51 7.05
N LEU A 50 0.97 -11.13 5.92
CA LEU A 50 1.25 -9.89 5.20
C LEU A 50 -0.07 -9.22 4.79
N ILE A 51 -0.19 -7.94 5.11
CA ILE A 51 -1.27 -7.05 4.67
C ILE A 51 -0.70 -6.06 3.65
N LEU A 52 -1.30 -5.97 2.47
CA LEU A 52 -0.93 -5.03 1.41
C LEU A 52 -2.08 -4.07 1.15
N GLU A 53 -1.98 -2.83 1.64
CA GLU A 53 -3.07 -1.87 1.56
C GLU A 53 -3.23 -1.25 0.17
N GLY A 54 -4.06 -1.86 -0.66
CA GLY A 54 -4.39 -1.34 -1.99
C GLY A 54 -5.33 -0.13 -1.96
N ALA A 55 -6.24 -0.08 -0.98
CA ALA A 55 -7.08 1.09 -0.74
C ALA A 55 -6.38 2.11 0.16
N ASN A 56 -6.92 3.33 0.22
CA ASN A 56 -6.49 4.33 1.20
C ASN A 56 -7.22 4.09 2.53
N GLY A 57 -6.48 4.07 3.63
CA GLY A 57 -6.99 3.87 4.98
C GLY A 57 -7.87 2.63 5.20
N PRO A 58 -7.60 1.44 4.64
CA PRO A 58 -8.45 0.28 4.84
C PRO A 58 -8.40 -0.25 6.27
N THR A 59 -7.32 0.02 7.00
CA THR A 59 -7.07 -0.48 8.36
C THR A 59 -7.23 0.63 9.38
N LEU A 60 -8.05 0.40 10.40
CA LEU A 60 -8.20 1.32 11.52
C LEU A 60 -7.01 1.21 12.48
N PRO A 61 -6.66 2.26 13.26
CA PRO A 61 -5.53 2.21 14.19
C PRO A 61 -5.58 1.04 15.18
N ALA A 62 -6.76 0.72 15.71
CA ALA A 62 -6.93 -0.42 16.62
C ALA A 62 -6.68 -1.79 15.94
N ALA A 63 -6.82 -1.89 14.62
CA ALA A 63 -6.45 -3.08 13.86
C ALA A 63 -4.94 -3.16 13.61
N ASP A 64 -4.28 -2.02 13.35
CA ASP A 64 -2.82 -1.95 13.26
C ASP A 64 -2.17 -2.44 14.57
N ASP A 65 -2.69 -2.03 15.73
CA ASP A 65 -2.20 -2.51 17.04
C ASP A 65 -2.32 -4.03 17.18
N VAL A 66 -3.45 -4.61 16.72
CA VAL A 66 -3.65 -6.06 16.70
C VAL A 66 -2.63 -6.73 15.78
N PHE A 67 -2.44 -6.23 14.56
CA PHE A 67 -1.46 -6.77 13.64
C PHE A 67 -0.03 -6.71 14.19
N ALA A 68 0.37 -5.58 14.77
CA ALA A 68 1.67 -5.41 15.40
C ALA A 68 1.87 -6.42 16.55
N SER A 69 0.89 -6.56 17.44
CA SER A 69 0.96 -7.53 18.55
C SER A 69 1.05 -8.99 18.10
N ARG A 70 0.55 -9.30 16.91
CA ARG A 70 0.56 -10.63 16.29
C ARG A 70 1.76 -10.85 15.37
N GLY A 71 2.63 -9.86 15.18
CA GLY A 71 3.76 -9.93 14.25
C GLY A 71 3.32 -10.02 12.79
N ILE A 72 2.13 -9.52 12.45
CA ILE A 72 1.65 -9.46 11.07
C ILE A 72 2.20 -8.19 10.42
N LEU A 73 2.86 -8.37 9.27
CA LEU A 73 3.48 -7.27 8.55
C LEU A 73 2.42 -6.48 7.76
N VAL A 74 2.37 -5.16 7.94
CA VAL A 74 1.48 -4.27 7.18
C VAL A 74 2.33 -3.37 6.29
N VAL A 75 2.15 -3.47 4.97
CA VAL A 75 2.70 -2.52 4.00
C VAL A 75 1.67 -1.40 3.83
N PRO A 76 1.96 -0.18 4.31
CA PRO A 76 0.96 0.87 4.40
C PRO A 76 0.57 1.42 3.02
N ASP A 77 -0.68 1.84 2.91
CA ASP A 77 -1.29 2.43 1.72
C ASP A 77 -0.40 3.45 0.99
N VAL A 78 0.20 4.39 1.73
CA VAL A 78 1.08 5.47 1.21
C VAL A 78 2.17 4.98 0.26
N ILE A 79 2.68 3.75 0.45
CA ILE A 79 3.64 3.13 -0.50
C ILE A 79 3.01 2.00 -1.30
N CYS A 80 2.12 1.21 -0.70
CA CYS A 80 1.56 0.01 -1.31
C CYS A 80 0.73 0.33 -2.58
N ASN A 81 0.02 1.46 -2.59
CA ASN A 81 -0.82 1.88 -3.70
C ASN A 81 -0.19 3.01 -4.55
N ALA A 82 1.06 3.38 -4.30
CA ALA A 82 1.74 4.50 -4.93
C ALA A 82 2.11 4.30 -6.42
N GLY A 83 1.71 3.18 -7.02
CA GLY A 83 1.97 2.91 -8.43
C GLY A 83 1.30 3.93 -9.36
N GLY A 84 0.05 4.28 -9.08
CA GLY A 84 -0.69 5.27 -9.88
C GLY A 84 -0.02 6.64 -9.92
N VAL A 85 0.35 7.20 -8.76
CA VAL A 85 1.05 8.49 -8.68
C VAL A 85 2.45 8.44 -9.32
N THR A 86 3.13 7.29 -9.23
CA THR A 86 4.45 7.09 -9.86
C THR A 86 4.34 7.09 -11.38
N VAL A 87 3.33 6.42 -11.95
CA VAL A 87 3.13 6.40 -13.40
C VAL A 87 2.62 7.76 -13.91
N SER A 88 1.83 8.51 -13.15
CA SER A 88 1.51 9.92 -13.49
C SER A 88 2.74 10.82 -13.49
N TYR A 89 3.73 10.57 -12.63
CA TYR A 89 5.02 11.24 -12.71
C TYR A 89 5.77 10.86 -13.99
N PHE A 90 5.73 9.59 -14.43
CA PHE A 90 6.32 9.17 -15.70
C PHE A 90 5.65 9.82 -16.90
N GLU A 91 4.32 9.96 -16.90
CA GLU A 91 3.57 10.69 -17.92
C GLU A 91 4.11 12.12 -18.06
N TRP A 92 4.20 12.85 -16.94
CA TRP A 92 4.76 14.22 -16.92
C TRP A 92 6.21 14.29 -17.45
N VAL A 93 7.06 13.29 -17.13
CA VAL A 93 8.44 13.24 -17.65
C VAL A 93 8.47 13.04 -19.16
N GLN A 94 7.64 12.15 -19.70
CA GLN A 94 7.59 11.84 -21.13
C GLN A 94 7.08 13.03 -21.94
N ASP A 95 6.09 13.76 -21.40
CA ASP A 95 5.49 14.95 -22.03
C ASP A 95 6.48 16.06 -22.34
N PHE A 96 7.57 16.21 -21.57
CA PHE A 96 8.60 17.22 -21.86
C PHE A 96 9.30 17.03 -23.20
N SER A 97 9.40 15.78 -23.65
CA SER A 97 10.16 15.42 -24.86
C SER A 97 9.30 14.78 -25.94
N SER A 98 8.01 14.56 -25.66
CA SER A 98 7.08 13.79 -26.49
C SER A 98 7.67 12.42 -26.89
N PHE A 99 8.47 11.84 -26.01
CA PHE A 99 9.12 10.55 -26.19
C PHE A 99 8.52 9.57 -25.18
N PHE A 100 7.76 8.61 -25.68
CA PHE A 100 7.00 7.68 -24.87
C PHE A 100 7.73 6.35 -24.73
N TRP A 101 7.76 5.83 -23.51
CA TRP A 101 8.33 4.54 -23.16
C TRP A 101 7.33 3.42 -23.42
N ASP A 102 7.83 2.23 -23.70
CA ASP A 102 7.00 1.04 -23.78
C ASP A 102 6.58 0.52 -22.38
N GLU A 103 5.71 -0.48 -22.35
CA GLU A 103 5.20 -1.06 -21.11
C GLU A 103 6.30 -1.68 -20.24
N ASP A 104 7.30 -2.32 -20.87
CA ASP A 104 8.42 -2.95 -20.17
C ASP A 104 9.30 -1.88 -19.51
N GLU A 105 9.58 -0.78 -20.22
CA GLU A 105 10.30 0.36 -19.70
C GLU A 105 9.56 1.05 -18.55
N ILE A 106 8.23 1.21 -18.65
CA ILE A 106 7.39 1.77 -17.58
C ILE A 106 7.45 0.87 -16.34
N ASN A 107 7.25 -0.44 -16.49
CA ASN A 107 7.27 -1.39 -15.38
C ASN A 107 8.65 -1.48 -14.72
N ALA A 108 9.73 -1.53 -15.50
CA ALA A 108 11.09 -1.57 -14.95
C ALA A 108 11.44 -0.30 -14.14
N ARG A 109 10.97 0.88 -14.59
CA ARG A 109 11.13 2.13 -13.85
C ARG A 109 10.26 2.16 -12.59
N LEU A 110 9.04 1.66 -12.68
CA LEU A 110 8.10 1.56 -11.56
C LEU A 110 8.68 0.70 -10.44
N ASP A 111 9.16 -0.51 -10.77
CA ASP A 111 9.80 -1.44 -9.84
C ASP A 111 11.00 -0.81 -9.13
N LYS A 112 11.83 -0.09 -9.89
CA LYS A 112 13.00 0.59 -9.33
C LYS A 112 12.61 1.68 -8.32
N ILE A 113 11.61 2.49 -8.62
CA ILE A 113 11.18 3.59 -7.75
C ILE A 113 10.48 3.05 -6.50
N LEU A 114 9.47 2.19 -6.67
CA LEU A 114 8.72 1.64 -5.54
C LEU A 114 9.59 0.74 -4.68
N GLY A 115 10.43 -0.11 -5.28
CA GLY A 115 11.37 -0.96 -4.57
C GLY A 115 12.38 -0.15 -3.76
N GLY A 116 12.96 0.91 -4.34
CA GLY A 116 13.88 1.81 -3.63
C GLY A 116 13.21 2.60 -2.51
N ALA A 117 11.96 3.06 -2.72
CA ALA A 117 11.19 3.75 -1.71
C ALA A 117 10.83 2.82 -0.53
N PHE A 118 10.37 1.61 -0.82
CA PHE A 118 10.07 0.60 0.19
C PHE A 118 11.32 0.20 0.98
N ALA A 119 12.46 -0.02 0.32
CA ALA A 119 13.72 -0.34 0.99
C ALA A 119 14.11 0.74 2.00
N ARG A 120 14.01 2.02 1.63
CA ARG A 120 14.29 3.13 2.57
C ARG A 120 13.31 3.15 3.76
N ILE A 121 12.02 2.96 3.51
CA ILE A 121 11.01 2.91 4.58
C ILE A 121 11.32 1.74 5.54
N TRP A 122 11.69 0.59 4.99
CA TRP A 122 12.08 -0.58 5.76
C TRP A 122 13.30 -0.31 6.64
N GLU A 123 14.37 0.24 6.06
CA GLU A 123 15.59 0.63 6.80
C GLU A 123 15.27 1.62 7.93
N THR A 124 14.43 2.63 7.66
CA THR A 124 14.01 3.61 8.67
C THR A 124 13.18 2.95 9.79
N ALA A 125 12.27 2.04 9.44
CA ALA A 125 11.46 1.30 10.41
C ALA A 125 12.32 0.44 11.34
N ASP A 126 13.27 -0.31 10.77
CA ASP A 126 14.19 -1.18 11.49
C ASP A 126 15.12 -0.36 12.41
N HIS A 127 15.74 0.69 11.88
CA HIS A 127 16.65 1.55 12.64
C HIS A 127 15.97 2.25 13.82
N LEU A 128 14.72 2.69 13.66
CA LEU A 128 13.97 3.42 14.68
C LEU A 128 13.11 2.51 15.57
N GLY A 129 12.97 1.22 15.24
CA GLY A 129 12.11 0.30 15.96
C GLY A 129 10.61 0.69 15.90
N ILE A 130 10.16 1.20 14.76
CA ILE A 130 8.78 1.68 14.54
C ILE A 130 8.09 0.90 13.42
N SER A 131 6.76 1.03 13.31
CA SER A 131 5.99 0.40 12.23
C SER A 131 6.36 0.95 10.85
N LEU A 132 6.16 0.15 9.79
CA LEU A 132 6.33 0.62 8.42
C LEU A 132 5.44 1.83 8.10
N ARG A 133 4.22 1.89 8.66
CA ARG A 133 3.32 3.05 8.50
C ARG A 133 3.95 4.32 9.08
N THR A 134 4.45 4.26 10.31
CA THR A 134 5.11 5.40 10.94
C THR A 134 6.38 5.78 10.18
N ALA A 135 7.20 4.80 9.79
CA ALA A 135 8.42 5.04 9.03
C ALA A 135 8.15 5.70 7.66
N ALA A 136 7.06 5.34 6.98
CA ALA A 136 6.68 5.99 5.72
C ALA A 136 6.47 7.50 5.90
N PHE A 137 5.80 7.91 6.98
CA PHE A 137 5.64 9.33 7.30
C PHE A 137 6.94 9.99 7.76
N VAL A 138 7.80 9.30 8.51
CA VAL A 138 9.13 9.82 8.87
C VAL A 138 9.94 10.14 7.62
N VAL A 139 10.07 9.18 6.70
CA VAL A 139 10.79 9.36 5.42
C VAL A 139 10.21 10.51 4.60
N ALA A 140 8.88 10.64 4.55
CA ALA A 140 8.22 11.73 3.84
C ALA A 140 8.54 13.11 4.46
N CYS A 141 8.38 13.24 5.78
CA CYS A 141 8.66 14.47 6.51
C CYS A 141 10.14 14.87 6.44
N GLU A 142 11.06 13.93 6.64
CA GLU A 142 12.50 14.16 6.55
C GLU A 142 12.89 14.74 5.18
N ARG A 143 12.39 14.15 4.08
CA ARG A 143 12.67 14.65 2.73
C ARG A 143 12.21 16.08 2.53
N VAL A 144 11.00 16.43 3.00
CA VAL A 144 10.44 17.78 2.86
C VAL A 144 11.20 18.78 3.72
N LEU A 145 11.52 18.41 4.96
CA LEU A 145 12.25 19.26 5.89
C LEU A 145 13.69 19.48 5.44
N GLN A 146 14.37 18.45 4.95
CA GLN A 146 15.71 18.57 4.39
C GLN A 146 15.73 19.53 3.20
N ALA A 147 14.81 19.39 2.25
CA ALA A 147 14.71 20.32 1.12
C ALA A 147 14.42 21.76 1.57
N ARG A 148 13.62 21.93 2.64
CA ARG A 148 13.34 23.25 3.23
C ARG A 148 14.56 23.84 3.92
N GLU A 149 15.36 23.03 4.60
CA GLU A 149 16.60 23.45 5.24
C GLU A 149 17.65 23.87 4.20
N GLU A 150 17.87 23.03 3.18
CA GLU A 150 18.81 23.30 2.08
C GLU A 150 18.47 24.57 1.29
N ARG A 151 17.19 24.83 1.06
CA ARG A 151 16.74 26.05 0.35
C ARG A 151 16.75 27.30 1.22
N GLY A 152 16.88 27.16 2.55
CA GLY A 152 16.83 28.27 3.49
C GLY A 152 15.45 28.94 3.59
N LEU A 153 15.38 29.99 4.40
CA LEU A 153 14.23 30.89 4.48
C LEU A 153 14.58 32.13 3.65
N TYR A 154 13.80 32.41 2.59
CA TYR A 154 13.94 33.62 1.76
C TYR A 154 12.55 34.25 1.53
N PRO A 155 12.39 35.59 1.45
CA PRO A 155 13.43 36.63 1.45
C PRO A 155 14.39 36.61 2.63
#